data_AF-A0A1G9IBR0-F1
#
_entry.id   AF-A0A1G9IBR0-F1
#
_cell.length_a   1.000
_cell.length_b   1.000
_cell.length_c   1.000
_cell.angle_alpha   90.00
_cell.angle_beta   90.00
_cell.angle_gamma   90.00
#
_symmetry.space_group_name_H-M   'P 1'
#
loop_
_entity.id
_entity.type
_entity.pdbx_description
1 polymer ?
#
loop_
_entity_poly.entity_id
_entity_poly.type
_entity_poly.pdbx_seq_one_letter_code
_entity_poly.pdbx_strand_id
1 'polypeptide(L)'
;MQVSQSFNRLTLLAAATAVLAGTLATPGHAAAVAPTAHVTSTDELHYEGSDLANKLKLVSTGGGRIITLEDTTGTSIEPGEGCRRNGGANMVLCEGAPIRAIRLVTLGGPDEVRANTPLITRFEGGTGNDTYFGPADTTGGNVTFIGGADIDAADYGASPSGVLVDMDGQADDGRLNADHDNIDTTVENLLGSDFNDSLRGNSNDNRIVGREGADALRGGNGDDEVDALEPAGADGSRADVADLSCGTGIDVIRVDLADPQVSGDCETVDRRPV
;
A
#
# COMPACT_ATOMS: atom_id res chain seq x y z
N MET A 1 83.58 45.76 23.44
CA MET A 1 82.58 45.20 22.50
C MET A 1 81.21 45.60 23.04
N GLN A 2 80.75 46.80 22.66
CA GLN A 2 79.55 47.46 23.19
C GLN A 2 78.53 47.54 22.07
N VAL A 3 77.33 47.00 22.32
CA VAL A 3 76.15 47.19 21.47
C VAL A 3 75.20 48.07 22.27
N SER A 4 74.90 49.26 21.77
CA SER A 4 73.88 50.16 22.31
C SER A 4 72.99 50.69 21.19
N GLN A 5 71.74 50.89 21.56
CA GLN A 5 70.52 50.89 20.76
C GLN A 5 70.28 52.18 19.98
N SER A 6 69.40 52.11 18.96
CA SER A 6 68.61 53.25 18.51
C SER A 6 67.26 52.78 18.00
N PHE A 7 66.20 53.24 18.68
CA PHE A 7 64.79 53.03 18.40
C PHE A 7 64.37 53.63 17.04
N ASN A 8 63.42 53.01 16.34
CA ASN A 8 62.52 53.78 15.49
C ASN A 8 61.09 53.22 15.42
N ARG A 9 60.17 54.17 15.22
CA ARG A 9 58.77 54.19 15.65
C ARG A 9 57.84 53.20 14.95
N LEU A 10 56.91 52.62 15.73
CA LEU A 10 55.79 51.78 15.30
C LEU A 10 54.63 52.66 14.82
N THR A 11 54.14 52.47 13.59
CA THR A 11 52.90 53.10 13.10
C THR A 11 51.94 52.00 12.68
N LEU A 12 50.80 51.88 13.38
CA LEU A 12 49.71 50.95 13.06
C LEU A 12 49.02 51.35 11.75
N LEU A 13 48.83 50.39 10.83
CA LEU A 13 47.78 50.44 9.80
C LEU A 13 46.70 49.41 10.17
N ALA A 14 45.48 49.88 10.39
CA ALA A 14 44.29 49.03 10.49
C ALA A 14 43.76 48.74 9.07
N ALA A 15 43.72 47.46 8.70
CA ALA A 15 43.02 47.00 7.49
C ALA A 15 41.64 46.48 7.89
N ALA A 16 40.58 47.17 7.47
CA ALA A 16 39.20 46.72 7.63
C ALA A 16 38.80 45.86 6.41
N THR A 17 38.69 44.54 6.60
CA THR A 17 38.10 43.63 5.61
C THR A 17 36.60 43.55 5.84
N ALA A 18 35.81 44.10 4.91
CA ALA A 18 34.37 43.91 4.85
C ALA A 18 34.06 42.51 4.30
N VAL A 19 33.45 41.66 5.13
CA VAL A 19 32.92 40.35 4.71
C VAL A 19 31.52 40.57 4.14
N LEU A 20 31.37 40.38 2.83
CA LEU A 20 30.08 40.39 2.15
C LEU A 20 29.41 39.03 2.41
N ALA A 21 28.42 38.99 3.32
CA ALA A 21 27.61 37.81 3.54
C ALA A 21 26.61 37.66 2.37
N GLY A 22 27.02 36.90 1.34
CA GLY A 22 26.10 36.45 0.29
C GLY A 22 25.12 35.44 0.87
N THR A 23 23.84 35.81 0.97
CA THR A 23 22.76 34.89 1.29
C THR A 23 22.62 33.88 0.15
N LEU A 24 23.07 32.64 0.38
CA LEU A 24 22.77 31.52 -0.51
C LEU A 24 21.26 31.27 -0.43
N ALA A 25 20.53 31.67 -1.47
CA ALA A 25 19.17 31.19 -1.68
C ALA A 25 19.27 29.68 -1.91
N THR A 26 18.79 28.88 -0.96
CA THR A 26 18.57 27.45 -1.17
C THR A 26 17.61 27.30 -2.36
N PRO A 27 17.81 26.32 -3.27
CA PRO A 27 16.84 26.04 -4.30
C PRO A 27 15.48 25.83 -3.63
N GLY A 28 14.49 26.61 -4.05
CA GLY A 28 13.11 26.45 -3.60
C GLY A 28 12.69 25.03 -3.96
N HIS A 29 12.31 24.24 -2.96
CA HIS A 29 11.64 22.98 -3.20
C HIS A 29 10.38 23.33 -3.99
N ALA A 30 10.24 22.79 -5.20
CA ALA A 30 8.98 22.88 -5.91
C ALA A 30 7.90 22.39 -4.94
N ALA A 31 6.87 23.21 -4.71
CA ALA A 31 5.76 22.78 -3.86
C ALA A 31 5.20 21.50 -4.47
N ALA A 32 5.06 20.45 -3.66
CA ALA A 32 4.40 19.23 -4.09
C ALA A 32 3.04 19.60 -4.67
N VAL A 33 2.73 19.06 -5.85
CA VAL A 33 1.44 19.29 -6.50
C VAL A 33 0.38 18.71 -5.57
N ALA A 34 -0.62 19.54 -5.22
CA ALA A 34 -1.68 19.09 -4.35
C ALA A 34 -2.50 18.01 -5.05
N PRO A 35 -2.85 16.90 -4.36
CA PRO A 35 -3.74 15.89 -4.92
C PRO A 35 -5.03 16.49 -5.45
N THR A 36 -5.60 15.89 -6.49
CA THR A 36 -6.84 16.37 -7.12
C THR A 36 -7.89 15.27 -7.20
N ALA A 37 -9.16 15.65 -7.23
CA ALA A 37 -10.27 14.74 -7.46
C ALA A 37 -11.31 15.37 -8.38
N HIS A 38 -11.70 14.67 -9.44
CA HIS A 38 -12.71 15.16 -10.39
C HIS A 38 -13.51 14.02 -11.02
N VAL A 39 -14.71 14.31 -11.51
CA VAL A 39 -15.55 13.38 -12.28
C VAL A 39 -15.43 13.73 -13.76
N THR A 40 -15.09 12.75 -14.58
CA THR A 40 -14.94 12.91 -16.02
C THR A 40 -16.29 12.96 -16.75
N SER A 41 -16.27 13.38 -18.01
CA SER A 41 -17.46 13.36 -18.88
C SER A 41 -18.03 11.96 -19.17
N THR A 42 -17.31 10.90 -18.80
CA THR A 42 -17.72 9.49 -18.94
C THR A 42 -18.20 8.87 -17.62
N ASP A 43 -18.53 9.69 -16.62
CA ASP A 43 -19.02 9.29 -15.30
C ASP A 43 -17.98 8.46 -14.48
N GLU A 44 -16.69 8.77 -14.62
CA GLU A 44 -15.61 8.14 -13.85
C GLU A 44 -15.00 9.14 -12.86
N LEU A 45 -14.85 8.75 -11.59
CA LEU A 45 -14.13 9.54 -10.60
C LEU A 45 -12.63 9.29 -10.75
N HIS A 46 -11.85 10.35 -10.98
CA HIS A 46 -10.40 10.30 -11.06
C HIS A 46 -9.82 11.02 -9.85
N TYR A 47 -8.93 10.33 -9.13
CA TYR A 47 -8.05 10.90 -8.12
C TYR A 47 -6.60 10.80 -8.60
N GLU A 48 -5.87 11.91 -8.48
CA GLU A 48 -4.43 11.96 -8.69
C GLU A 48 -3.77 12.44 -7.39
N GLY A 49 -2.86 11.62 -6.85
CA GLY A 49 -2.14 11.82 -5.60
C GLY A 49 -0.92 12.74 -5.73
N SER A 50 0.12 12.44 -4.97
CA SER A 50 1.35 13.24 -4.90
C SER A 50 2.57 12.35 -4.67
N ASP A 51 3.78 12.92 -4.64
CA ASP A 51 4.99 12.16 -4.28
C ASP A 51 5.11 11.91 -2.75
N LEU A 52 4.01 12.02 -2.01
CA LEU A 52 3.90 11.84 -0.57
C LEU A 52 2.79 10.83 -0.29
N ALA A 53 2.96 10.09 0.81
CA ALA A 53 1.96 9.14 1.31
C ALA A 53 0.54 9.72 1.34
N ASN A 54 -0.39 8.98 0.75
CA ASN A 54 -1.83 9.20 0.74
C ASN A 54 -2.52 8.02 1.45
N LYS A 55 -3.48 8.32 2.33
CA LYS A 55 -4.27 7.29 3.02
C LYS A 55 -5.74 7.45 2.71
N LEU A 56 -6.15 6.89 1.58
CA LEU A 56 -7.45 7.11 0.97
C LEU A 56 -8.51 6.20 1.55
N LYS A 57 -9.61 6.81 1.97
CA LYS A 57 -10.86 6.12 2.31
C LYS A 57 -11.96 6.59 1.38
N LEU A 58 -12.58 5.64 0.68
CA LEU A 58 -13.71 5.90 -0.20
C LEU A 58 -14.97 5.25 0.35
N VAL A 59 -16.07 5.99 0.29
CA VAL A 59 -17.40 5.50 0.65
C VAL A 59 -18.40 5.91 -0.42
N SER A 60 -19.11 4.92 -0.95
CA SER A 60 -20.20 5.12 -1.91
C SER A 60 -21.56 5.13 -1.22
N THR A 61 -22.40 6.12 -1.56
CA THR A 61 -23.78 6.20 -1.09
C THR A 61 -24.75 6.49 -2.24
N GLY A 62 -26.03 6.24 -2.02
CA GLY A 62 -27.07 6.47 -3.03
C GLY A 62 -26.92 5.60 -4.29
N GLY A 63 -26.25 4.44 -4.17
CA GLY A 63 -25.98 3.53 -5.30
C GLY A 63 -24.93 4.05 -6.28
N GLY A 64 -23.82 4.61 -5.79
CA GLY A 64 -22.75 5.14 -6.65
C GLY A 64 -22.95 6.58 -7.13
N ARG A 65 -24.00 7.27 -6.66
CA ARG A 65 -24.27 8.66 -7.08
C ARG A 65 -23.45 9.69 -6.30
N ILE A 66 -23.02 9.32 -5.10
CA ILE A 66 -22.25 10.16 -4.22
C ILE A 66 -21.07 9.33 -3.74
N ILE A 67 -19.86 9.76 -4.09
CA ILE A 67 -18.63 9.21 -3.57
C ILE A 67 -18.00 10.24 -2.65
N THR A 68 -17.72 9.82 -1.43
CA THR A 68 -16.90 10.59 -0.50
C THR A 68 -15.49 10.02 -0.54
N LEU A 69 -14.50 10.87 -0.77
CA LEU A 69 -13.08 10.54 -0.75
C LEU A 69 -12.42 11.38 0.34
N GLU A 70 -11.70 10.72 1.25
CA GLU A 70 -10.95 11.33 2.33
C GLU A 70 -9.51 10.85 2.30
N ASP A 71 -8.54 11.77 2.36
CA ASP A 71 -7.15 11.44 2.67
C ASP A 71 -6.92 11.62 4.17
N THR A 72 -6.82 10.49 4.88
CA THR A 72 -6.71 10.45 6.34
C THR A 72 -5.32 10.84 6.87
N THR A 73 -4.33 11.08 5.99
CA THR A 73 -3.09 11.76 6.37
C THR A 73 -3.31 13.23 6.73
N GLY A 74 -4.41 13.82 6.26
CA GLY A 74 -4.73 15.24 6.40
C GLY A 74 -4.26 16.11 5.22
N THR A 75 -3.66 15.51 4.18
CA THR A 75 -3.28 16.21 2.95
C THR A 75 -4.52 16.80 2.25
N SER A 76 -4.42 18.07 1.83
CA SER A 76 -5.53 18.75 1.14
C SER A 76 -5.75 18.15 -0.25
N ILE A 77 -7.01 17.93 -0.61
CA ILE A 77 -7.43 17.46 -1.92
C ILE A 77 -8.11 18.63 -2.62
N GLU A 78 -7.63 18.99 -3.80
CA GLU A 78 -8.22 20.05 -4.62
C GLU A 78 -9.38 19.48 -5.46
N PRO A 79 -10.63 19.91 -5.21
CA PRO A 79 -11.77 19.43 -5.97
C PRO A 79 -11.80 20.06 -7.38
N GLY A 80 -11.89 19.22 -8.39
CA GLY A 80 -12.16 19.59 -9.78
C GLY A 80 -13.64 19.44 -10.15
N GLU A 81 -13.91 19.28 -11.45
CA GLU A 81 -15.27 19.14 -11.98
C GLU A 81 -16.03 17.97 -11.30
N GLY A 82 -17.31 18.16 -10.97
CA GLY A 82 -18.13 17.14 -10.32
C GLY A 82 -17.80 16.85 -8.85
N CYS A 83 -16.77 17.46 -8.29
CA CYS A 83 -16.39 17.32 -6.89
C CYS A 83 -16.45 18.67 -6.15
N ARG A 84 -16.68 18.60 -4.84
CA ARG A 84 -16.62 19.77 -3.94
C ARG A 84 -16.10 19.38 -2.57
N ARG A 85 -15.57 20.36 -1.82
CA ARG A 85 -15.14 20.13 -0.44
C ARG A 85 -16.30 19.65 0.43
N ASN A 86 -16.02 18.70 1.32
CA ASN A 86 -16.99 18.09 2.23
C ASN A 86 -16.55 18.23 3.68
N GLY A 87 -16.46 19.46 4.17
CA GLY A 87 -15.94 19.76 5.50
C GLY A 87 -14.46 20.09 5.47
N GLY A 88 -13.60 19.10 5.77
CA GLY A 88 -12.14 19.26 5.83
C GLY A 88 -11.49 19.52 4.48
N ALA A 89 -10.25 20.04 4.48
CA ALA A 89 -9.49 20.27 3.25
C ALA A 89 -9.08 18.95 2.56
N ASN A 90 -8.97 17.88 3.34
CA ASN A 90 -8.60 16.53 2.94
C ASN A 90 -9.80 15.66 2.53
N MET A 91 -11.00 16.24 2.42
CA MET A 91 -12.23 15.51 2.19
C MET A 91 -13.05 16.16 1.08
N VAL A 92 -13.37 15.38 0.06
CA VAL A 92 -14.20 15.80 -1.07
C VAL A 92 -15.41 14.88 -1.22
N LEU A 93 -16.50 15.47 -1.70
CA LEU A 93 -17.71 14.78 -2.11
C LEU A 93 -17.86 15.00 -3.61
N CYS A 94 -17.91 13.90 -4.35
CA CYS A 94 -18.10 13.87 -5.79
C CYS A 94 -19.51 13.36 -6.10
N GLU A 95 -20.24 14.13 -6.90
CA GLU A 95 -21.65 13.92 -7.21
C GLU A 95 -21.94 14.19 -8.69
N GLY A 96 -22.98 13.55 -9.24
CA GLY A 96 -23.33 13.74 -10.65
C GLY A 96 -24.31 12.70 -11.19
N ALA A 97 -24.18 12.40 -12.49
CA ALA A 97 -24.69 11.15 -13.04
C ALA A 97 -24.08 9.96 -12.25
N PRO A 98 -24.73 8.78 -12.24
CA PRO A 98 -24.22 7.66 -11.45
C PRO A 98 -22.78 7.35 -11.84
N ILE A 99 -21.84 7.57 -10.89
CA ILE A 99 -20.43 7.29 -11.12
C ILE A 99 -20.31 5.78 -11.33
N ARG A 100 -19.66 5.39 -12.42
CA ARG A 100 -19.61 4.00 -12.88
C ARG A 100 -18.32 3.30 -12.50
N ALA A 101 -17.24 4.08 -12.40
CA ALA A 101 -15.92 3.58 -12.07
C ALA A 101 -15.12 4.66 -11.33
N ILE A 102 -14.07 4.20 -10.67
CA ILE A 102 -13.13 5.01 -9.91
C ILE A 102 -11.72 4.66 -10.39
N ARG A 103 -10.91 5.67 -10.67
CA ARG A 103 -9.49 5.54 -10.95
C ARG A 103 -8.72 6.34 -9.90
N LEU A 104 -7.84 5.66 -9.19
CA LEU A 104 -6.96 6.20 -8.16
C LEU A 104 -5.53 6.01 -8.64
N VAL A 105 -4.80 7.12 -8.80
CA VAL A 105 -3.37 7.11 -9.09
C VAL A 105 -2.69 7.84 -7.95
N THR A 106 -1.93 7.17 -7.10
CA THR A 106 -1.38 7.80 -5.88
C THR A 106 0.03 8.35 -6.08
N LEU A 107 0.73 7.88 -7.10
CA LEU A 107 2.03 8.35 -7.60
C LEU A 107 3.23 7.89 -6.75
N GLY A 108 3.48 8.51 -5.60
CA GLY A 108 4.73 8.32 -4.89
C GLY A 108 4.59 8.32 -3.38
N GLY A 109 5.46 7.57 -2.72
CA GLY A 109 5.41 7.40 -1.27
C GLY A 109 4.57 6.18 -0.90
N PRO A 110 4.55 5.79 0.38
CA PRO A 110 3.77 4.62 0.80
C PRO A 110 2.29 5.00 0.94
N ASP A 111 1.46 4.48 0.03
CA ASP A 111 0.05 4.79 -0.05
C ASP A 111 -0.83 3.67 0.52
N GLU A 112 -1.99 4.04 1.05
CA GLU A 112 -2.97 3.09 1.59
C GLU A 112 -4.34 3.39 1.00
N VAL A 113 -5.02 2.40 0.42
CA VAL A 113 -6.34 2.58 -0.19
C VAL A 113 -7.36 1.61 0.38
N ARG A 114 -8.47 2.17 0.87
CA ARG A 114 -9.68 1.45 1.28
C ARG A 114 -10.86 1.90 0.41
N ALA A 115 -11.24 1.06 -0.55
CA ALA A 115 -12.32 1.34 -1.49
C ALA A 115 -13.61 0.62 -1.10
N ASN A 116 -14.35 1.14 -0.11
CA ASN A 116 -15.64 0.56 0.30
C ASN A 116 -16.76 1.02 -0.65
N THR A 117 -16.73 0.50 -1.87
CA THR A 117 -17.66 0.87 -2.94
C THR A 117 -18.00 -0.34 -3.79
N PRO A 118 -19.24 -0.43 -4.33
CA PRO A 118 -19.60 -1.47 -5.29
C PRO A 118 -19.17 -1.14 -6.73
N LEU A 119 -18.39 -0.08 -6.92
CA LEU A 119 -17.98 0.39 -8.24
C LEU A 119 -16.69 -0.30 -8.65
N ILE A 120 -16.51 -0.45 -9.95
CA ILE A 120 -15.24 -0.86 -10.52
C ILE A 120 -14.20 0.18 -10.14
N THR A 121 -13.18 -0.22 -9.40
CA THR A 121 -12.14 0.65 -8.90
C THR A 121 -10.81 0.18 -9.46
N ARG A 122 -10.00 1.11 -9.94
CA ARG A 122 -8.63 0.85 -10.36
C ARG A 122 -7.70 1.68 -9.49
N PHE A 123 -6.77 1.01 -8.84
CA PHE A 123 -5.74 1.61 -8.01
C PHE A 123 -4.37 1.36 -8.65
N GLU A 124 -3.67 2.44 -8.97
CA GLU A 124 -2.28 2.45 -9.44
C GLU A 124 -1.43 3.14 -8.35
N GLY A 125 -0.61 2.36 -7.65
CA GLY A 125 0.23 2.81 -6.53
C GLY A 125 1.36 3.73 -6.99
N GLY A 126 2.21 3.20 -7.86
CA GLY A 126 3.29 3.97 -8.47
C GLY A 126 4.64 3.62 -7.88
N THR A 127 5.24 4.50 -7.09
CA THR A 127 6.51 4.24 -6.37
C THR A 127 6.29 4.34 -4.87
N GLY A 128 7.06 3.59 -4.09
CA GLY A 128 6.81 3.45 -2.66
C GLY A 128 6.04 2.17 -2.36
N ASN A 129 6.02 1.80 -1.09
CA ASN A 129 5.38 0.55 -0.67
C ASN A 129 3.90 0.80 -0.44
N ASP A 130 3.06 0.38 -1.37
CA ASP A 130 1.65 0.67 -1.38
C ASP A 130 0.83 -0.48 -0.81
N THR A 131 -0.33 -0.17 -0.24
CA THR A 131 -1.22 -1.17 0.33
C THR A 131 -2.65 -0.96 -0.12
N TYR A 132 -3.18 -1.93 -0.86
CA TYR A 132 -4.61 -2.08 -1.06
C TYR A 132 -5.21 -2.87 0.10
N PHE A 133 -6.27 -2.34 0.69
CA PHE A 133 -7.06 -3.05 1.69
C PHE A 133 -8.39 -3.50 1.11
N GLY A 134 -8.61 -4.82 1.13
CA GLY A 134 -9.86 -5.45 0.73
C GLY A 134 -11.07 -4.96 1.53
N PRO A 135 -12.30 -5.19 1.02
CA PRO A 135 -13.51 -4.66 1.63
C PRO A 135 -13.77 -5.24 3.03
N ALA A 136 -13.96 -4.36 4.02
CA ALA A 136 -14.26 -4.72 5.40
C ALA A 136 -15.77 -4.97 5.66
N ASP A 137 -16.60 -4.76 4.65
CA ASP A 137 -18.04 -4.89 4.72
C ASP A 137 -18.53 -5.83 3.63
N THR A 138 -19.83 -6.15 3.61
CA THR A 138 -20.42 -7.08 2.63
C THR A 138 -20.66 -6.46 1.24
N THR A 139 -20.24 -5.22 1.02
CA THR A 139 -20.33 -4.59 -0.31
C THR A 139 -19.35 -5.34 -1.19
N GLY A 140 -19.87 -6.09 -2.16
CA GLY A 140 -19.02 -6.66 -3.21
C GLY A 140 -18.34 -5.54 -3.96
N GLY A 141 -17.06 -5.71 -4.29
CA GLY A 141 -16.26 -4.75 -5.04
C GLY A 141 -15.53 -5.42 -6.19
N ASN A 142 -15.16 -4.62 -7.20
CA ASN A 142 -14.29 -5.07 -8.27
C ASN A 142 -13.10 -4.11 -8.29
N VAL A 143 -12.02 -4.45 -7.59
CA VAL A 143 -10.82 -3.63 -7.52
C VAL A 143 -9.71 -4.23 -8.36
N THR A 144 -9.19 -3.47 -9.33
CA THR A 144 -7.89 -3.76 -9.92
C THR A 144 -6.81 -3.02 -9.14
N PHE A 145 -5.88 -3.74 -8.53
CA PHE A 145 -4.73 -3.17 -7.85
C PHE A 145 -3.45 -3.45 -8.63
N ILE A 146 -2.76 -2.38 -9.03
CA ILE A 146 -1.42 -2.41 -9.60
C ILE A 146 -0.53 -1.69 -8.60
N GLY A 147 0.33 -2.45 -7.93
CA GLY A 147 1.30 -1.94 -6.97
C GLY A 147 2.24 -0.93 -7.62
N GLY A 148 3.14 -1.42 -8.47
CA GLY A 148 4.01 -0.59 -9.27
C GLY A 148 5.46 -0.93 -9.02
N ALA A 149 6.23 0.03 -8.52
CA ALA A 149 7.61 -0.15 -8.13
C ALA A 149 7.73 -0.19 -6.60
N ASP A 150 8.80 -0.80 -6.12
CA ASP A 150 9.04 -1.10 -4.71
C ASP A 150 8.22 -2.31 -4.25
N ILE A 151 7.72 -2.33 -3.01
CA ILE A 151 7.16 -3.55 -2.39
C ILE A 151 5.72 -3.29 -1.96
N ASP A 152 4.78 -3.91 -2.66
CA ASP A 152 3.35 -3.61 -2.55
C ASP A 152 2.57 -4.74 -1.88
N ALA A 153 1.43 -4.41 -1.27
CA ALA A 153 0.64 -5.36 -0.50
C ALA A 153 -0.86 -5.31 -0.81
N ALA A 154 -1.45 -6.49 -1.04
CA ALA A 154 -2.89 -6.69 -0.96
C ALA A 154 -3.24 -7.30 0.41
N ASP A 155 -4.02 -6.58 1.22
CA ASP A 155 -4.41 -6.99 2.58
C ASP A 155 -5.92 -7.18 2.69
N TYR A 156 -6.34 -8.45 2.77
CA TYR A 156 -7.72 -8.90 2.95
C TYR A 156 -8.10 -9.12 4.41
N GLY A 157 -7.27 -8.67 5.33
CA GLY A 157 -7.38 -8.89 6.76
C GLY A 157 -8.66 -8.39 7.44
N ALA A 158 -9.36 -7.46 6.81
CA ALA A 158 -10.65 -6.97 7.29
C ALA A 158 -11.84 -7.70 6.65
N SER A 159 -11.60 -8.63 5.73
CA SER A 159 -12.63 -9.35 5.00
C SER A 159 -13.53 -10.12 5.99
N PRO A 160 -14.86 -10.04 5.84
CA PRO A 160 -15.80 -10.75 6.71
C PRO A 160 -15.95 -12.25 6.40
N SER A 161 -15.19 -12.78 5.44
CA SER A 161 -15.15 -14.20 5.06
C SER A 161 -13.84 -14.54 4.37
N GLY A 162 -13.58 -15.84 4.20
CA GLY A 162 -12.43 -16.33 3.44
C GLY A 162 -12.38 -15.79 2.02
N VAL A 163 -11.16 -15.62 1.51
CA VAL A 163 -10.87 -15.09 0.17
C VAL A 163 -10.12 -16.10 -0.69
N LEU A 164 -10.34 -16.01 -2.00
CA LEU A 164 -9.51 -16.66 -3.01
C LEU A 164 -8.76 -15.53 -3.71
N VAL A 165 -7.44 -15.53 -3.64
CA VAL A 165 -6.62 -14.50 -4.26
C VAL A 165 -5.38 -15.13 -4.88
N ASP A 166 -5.15 -14.87 -6.16
CA ASP A 166 -3.89 -15.13 -6.82
C ASP A 166 -3.34 -13.91 -7.57
N MET A 167 -2.04 -13.63 -7.42
CA MET A 167 -1.43 -12.40 -7.96
C MET A 167 -1.11 -12.53 -9.47
N ASP A 168 -2.06 -13.03 -10.27
CA ASP A 168 -1.85 -13.39 -11.68
C ASP A 168 -2.42 -12.35 -12.68
N GLY A 169 -3.02 -11.28 -12.15
CA GLY A 169 -3.63 -10.20 -12.93
C GLY A 169 -4.94 -10.58 -13.63
N GLN A 170 -5.63 -11.64 -13.20
CA GLN A 170 -7.00 -11.96 -13.60
C GLN A 170 -8.03 -11.37 -12.63
N ALA A 171 -9.29 -11.27 -13.07
CA ALA A 171 -10.36 -10.60 -12.31
C ALA A 171 -11.29 -11.60 -11.61
N ASP A 172 -10.71 -12.48 -10.80
CA ASP A 172 -11.35 -13.56 -10.06
C ASP A 172 -10.92 -13.65 -8.60
N ASP A 173 -10.34 -12.56 -8.08
CA ASP A 173 -9.87 -12.45 -6.70
C ASP A 173 -10.92 -11.93 -5.71
N GLY A 174 -10.66 -12.14 -4.42
CA GLY A 174 -11.41 -11.63 -3.28
C GLY A 174 -12.39 -12.65 -2.70
N ARG A 175 -13.52 -12.19 -2.15
CA ARG A 175 -14.51 -13.11 -1.58
C ARG A 175 -15.30 -13.81 -2.67
N LEU A 176 -15.39 -15.13 -2.57
CA LEU A 176 -16.06 -15.98 -3.53
C LEU A 176 -17.51 -15.54 -3.81
N ASN A 177 -17.83 -15.27 -5.07
CA ASN A 177 -19.14 -14.80 -5.56
C ASN A 177 -19.58 -13.40 -5.09
N ALA A 178 -18.73 -12.66 -4.38
CA ALA A 178 -19.03 -11.30 -3.92
C ALA A 178 -18.12 -10.27 -4.59
N ASP A 179 -16.83 -10.58 -4.67
CA ASP A 179 -15.83 -9.72 -5.30
C ASP A 179 -15.36 -10.33 -6.63
N HIS A 180 -14.79 -9.47 -7.48
CA HIS A 180 -14.04 -9.84 -8.68
C HIS A 180 -12.85 -8.87 -8.76
N ASP A 181 -12.05 -8.89 -7.70
CA ASP A 181 -10.81 -8.13 -7.65
C ASP A 181 -9.82 -8.69 -8.67
N ASN A 182 -8.82 -7.89 -9.00
CA ASN A 182 -7.71 -8.25 -9.85
C ASN A 182 -6.43 -7.72 -9.22
N ILE A 183 -5.69 -8.62 -8.60
CA ILE A 183 -4.40 -8.31 -8.01
C ILE A 183 -3.32 -8.56 -9.08
N ASP A 184 -2.70 -7.47 -9.53
CA ASP A 184 -1.72 -7.54 -10.61
C ASP A 184 -0.45 -8.28 -10.17
N THR A 185 0.26 -8.81 -11.16
CA THR A 185 1.59 -9.44 -11.00
C THR A 185 2.68 -8.51 -10.44
N THR A 186 2.45 -7.20 -10.37
CA THR A 186 3.34 -6.22 -9.73
C THR A 186 3.09 -6.05 -8.23
N VAL A 187 2.44 -7.02 -7.57
CA VAL A 187 2.23 -7.02 -6.12
C VAL A 187 3.05 -8.15 -5.53
N GLU A 188 3.77 -7.86 -4.44
CA GLU A 188 4.71 -8.81 -3.83
C GLU A 188 4.18 -9.42 -2.53
N ASN A 189 3.28 -8.74 -1.82
CA ASN A 189 2.76 -9.23 -0.54
C ASN A 189 1.25 -9.48 -0.61
N LEU A 190 0.84 -10.61 -0.05
CA LEU A 190 -0.56 -11.00 0.05
C LEU A 190 -0.88 -11.44 1.48
N LEU A 191 -1.84 -10.76 2.10
CA LEU A 191 -2.31 -11.08 3.44
C LEU A 191 -3.78 -11.51 3.38
N GLY A 192 -4.05 -12.69 3.92
CA GLY A 192 -5.38 -13.27 4.05
C GLY A 192 -6.28 -12.56 5.05
N SER A 193 -7.50 -13.08 5.15
CA SER A 193 -8.51 -12.78 6.16
C SER A 193 -8.25 -13.58 7.45
N ASP A 194 -9.16 -13.49 8.43
CA ASP A 194 -9.11 -14.33 9.65
C ASP A 194 -9.95 -15.62 9.46
N PHE A 195 -10.17 -16.05 8.21
CA PHE A 195 -10.95 -17.23 7.83
C PHE A 195 -10.16 -18.06 6.83
N ASN A 196 -10.65 -19.28 6.55
CA ASN A 196 -10.04 -20.16 5.55
C ASN A 196 -9.89 -19.49 4.18
N ASP A 197 -8.65 -19.22 3.80
CA ASP A 197 -8.29 -18.57 2.55
C ASP A 197 -7.63 -19.52 1.56
N SER A 198 -7.60 -19.11 0.29
CA SER A 198 -6.76 -19.72 -0.76
C SER A 198 -5.91 -18.62 -1.38
N LEU A 199 -4.65 -18.55 -0.97
CA LEU A 199 -3.72 -17.49 -1.35
C LEU A 199 -2.59 -18.05 -2.20
N ARG A 200 -2.32 -17.39 -3.32
CA ARG A 200 -1.25 -17.78 -4.23
C ARG A 200 -0.44 -16.59 -4.72
N GLY A 201 0.88 -16.68 -4.63
CA GLY A 201 1.79 -15.71 -5.19
C GLY A 201 2.00 -15.88 -6.69
N ASN A 202 2.85 -15.03 -7.24
CA ASN A 202 3.18 -14.92 -8.65
C ASN A 202 4.55 -15.53 -8.97
N SER A 203 5.30 -14.90 -9.87
CA SER A 203 6.63 -15.36 -10.29
C SER A 203 7.78 -14.54 -9.69
N ASN A 204 7.46 -13.56 -8.86
CA ASN A 204 8.41 -12.74 -8.11
C ASN A 204 8.50 -13.24 -6.67
N ASP A 205 9.50 -12.78 -5.92
CA ASP A 205 9.62 -13.04 -4.50
C ASP A 205 8.37 -12.53 -3.76
N ASN A 206 7.65 -13.41 -3.08
CA ASN A 206 6.41 -13.04 -2.42
C ASN A 206 6.43 -13.27 -0.91
N ARG A 207 5.71 -12.40 -0.19
CA ARG A 207 5.36 -12.64 1.21
C ARG A 207 3.88 -12.94 1.35
N ILE A 208 3.56 -14.15 1.78
CA ILE A 208 2.18 -14.61 1.94
C ILE A 208 1.90 -14.86 3.42
N VAL A 209 0.80 -14.30 3.94
CA VAL A 209 0.39 -14.49 5.34
C VAL A 209 -1.05 -15.00 5.37
N GLY A 210 -1.25 -16.23 5.86
CA GLY A 210 -2.59 -16.84 5.99
C GLY A 210 -3.43 -16.20 7.10
N ARG A 211 -2.85 -16.07 8.30
CA ARG A 211 -3.48 -15.63 9.56
C ARG A 211 -4.28 -16.75 10.26
N GLU A 212 -5.53 -16.49 10.64
CA GLU A 212 -6.39 -17.48 11.31
C GLU A 212 -7.18 -18.27 10.26
N GLY A 213 -7.42 -19.55 10.50
CA GLY A 213 -8.24 -20.38 9.64
C GLY A 213 -7.43 -21.38 8.83
N ALA A 214 -8.10 -22.42 8.33
CA ALA A 214 -7.46 -23.47 7.54
C ALA A 214 -7.19 -22.97 6.12
N ASP A 215 -5.98 -22.43 5.91
CA ASP A 215 -5.61 -21.79 4.66
C ASP A 215 -4.98 -22.76 3.65
N ALA A 216 -5.03 -22.41 2.37
CA ALA A 216 -4.21 -22.98 1.32
C ALA A 216 -3.24 -21.90 0.83
N LEU A 217 -1.94 -22.07 1.08
CA LEU A 217 -0.91 -21.08 0.77
C LEU A 217 0.06 -21.64 -0.27
N ARG A 218 0.24 -20.91 -1.36
CA ARG A 218 1.16 -21.25 -2.45
C ARG A 218 2.10 -20.08 -2.76
N GLY A 219 3.40 -20.22 -2.52
CA GLY A 219 4.40 -19.19 -2.83
C GLY A 219 4.43 -18.85 -4.32
N GLY A 220 4.73 -19.83 -5.17
CA GLY A 220 4.77 -19.64 -6.62
C GLY A 220 6.15 -19.90 -7.18
N ASN A 221 6.68 -18.98 -7.98
CA ASN A 221 8.11 -18.94 -8.26
C ASN A 221 8.72 -17.71 -7.61
N GLY A 222 10.01 -17.73 -7.32
CA GLY A 222 10.66 -16.64 -6.59
C GLY A 222 11.14 -17.15 -5.24
N ASP A 223 11.91 -16.35 -4.51
CA ASP A 223 12.33 -16.68 -3.16
C ASP A 223 11.24 -16.22 -2.18
N ASP A 224 10.36 -17.13 -1.77
CA ASP A 224 9.12 -16.80 -1.06
C ASP A 224 9.24 -16.88 0.47
N GLU A 225 8.54 -15.98 1.16
CA GLU A 225 8.29 -16.04 2.61
C GLU A 225 6.81 -16.32 2.89
N VAL A 226 6.49 -17.55 3.28
CA VAL A 226 5.12 -17.99 3.60
C VAL A 226 4.95 -18.10 5.11
N ASP A 227 3.98 -17.40 5.68
CA ASP A 227 3.62 -17.44 7.10
C ASP A 227 2.24 -18.07 7.28
N ALA A 228 2.24 -19.34 7.69
CA ALA A 228 1.07 -20.13 8.02
C ALA A 228 0.88 -20.28 9.54
N LEU A 229 1.49 -19.41 10.36
CA LEU A 229 1.33 -19.48 11.80
C LEU A 229 -0.06 -18.99 12.21
N GLU A 230 -0.89 -19.91 12.68
CA GLU A 230 -2.18 -19.61 13.29
C GLU A 230 -2.01 -19.36 14.81
N PRO A 231 -2.67 -18.34 15.40
CA PRO A 231 -2.88 -18.30 16.84
C PRO A 231 -3.57 -19.58 17.32
N ALA A 232 -3.25 -20.07 18.53
CA ALA A 232 -3.96 -21.21 19.10
C ALA A 232 -5.46 -20.93 19.16
N GLY A 233 -6.25 -21.61 18.33
CA GLY A 233 -7.70 -21.47 18.28
C GLY A 233 -8.34 -21.62 19.66
N ALA A 234 -9.40 -20.86 19.92
CA ALA A 234 -10.10 -20.86 21.22
C ALA A 234 -10.66 -22.23 21.66
N ASP A 235 -10.77 -23.19 20.74
CA ASP A 235 -11.21 -24.57 21.00
C ASP A 235 -10.08 -25.61 21.02
N GLY A 236 -8.82 -25.19 20.83
CA GLY A 236 -7.67 -26.08 20.71
C GLY A 236 -7.65 -26.93 19.44
N SER A 237 -8.57 -26.69 18.50
CA SER A 237 -8.49 -27.20 17.14
C SER A 237 -7.48 -26.33 16.40
N ARG A 238 -6.37 -26.94 16.00
CA ARG A 238 -5.49 -26.39 14.97
C ARG A 238 -6.27 -26.55 13.67
N ALA A 239 -6.66 -25.45 13.04
CA ALA A 239 -7.36 -25.57 11.77
C ALA A 239 -6.32 -26.17 10.82
N ASP A 240 -6.57 -27.39 10.35
CA ASP A 240 -5.54 -28.07 9.55
C ASP A 240 -5.35 -27.27 8.26
N VAL A 241 -4.22 -26.57 8.14
CA VAL A 241 -3.80 -25.89 6.92
C VAL A 241 -3.90 -26.89 5.75
N ALA A 242 -4.66 -26.54 4.73
CA ALA A 242 -5.18 -27.50 3.77
C ALA A 242 -4.17 -27.88 2.67
N ASP A 243 -3.29 -26.94 2.30
CA ASP A 243 -2.30 -27.12 1.24
C ASP A 243 -1.20 -26.05 1.37
N LEU A 244 -0.01 -26.45 1.81
CA LEU A 244 1.15 -25.58 1.96
C LEU A 244 2.22 -25.96 0.94
N SER A 245 2.45 -25.09 -0.04
CA SER A 245 3.46 -25.27 -1.09
C SER A 245 4.24 -23.96 -1.24
N CYS A 246 5.57 -24.06 -1.26
CA CYS A 246 6.39 -22.88 -1.49
C CYS A 246 6.59 -22.66 -2.99
N GLY A 247 7.02 -23.70 -3.71
CA GLY A 247 7.04 -23.70 -5.16
C GLY A 247 8.46 -23.81 -5.69
N THR A 248 8.94 -22.82 -6.45
CA THR A 248 10.33 -22.83 -6.93
C THR A 248 11.08 -21.60 -6.50
N GLY A 249 12.26 -21.78 -5.92
CA GLY A 249 13.12 -20.69 -5.48
C GLY A 249 13.92 -21.14 -4.28
N ILE A 250 14.30 -20.20 -3.43
CA ILE A 250 14.77 -20.47 -2.08
C ILE A 250 13.72 -19.96 -1.11
N ASP A 251 12.91 -20.89 -0.62
CA ASP A 251 11.70 -20.54 0.10
C ASP A 251 11.85 -20.78 1.60
N VAL A 252 11.13 -19.95 2.36
CA VAL A 252 10.98 -20.06 3.81
C VAL A 252 9.50 -20.12 4.15
N ILE A 253 9.10 -21.20 4.82
CA ILE A 253 7.76 -21.30 5.41
C ILE A 253 7.82 -21.39 6.93
N ARG A 254 6.96 -20.60 7.59
CA ARG A 254 6.71 -20.68 9.03
C ARG A 254 5.38 -21.37 9.26
N VAL A 255 5.39 -22.41 10.08
CA VAL A 255 4.21 -23.25 10.36
C VAL A 255 4.17 -23.63 11.84
N ASP A 256 2.99 -24.00 12.32
CA ASP A 256 2.86 -24.60 13.65
C ASP A 256 3.51 -26.01 13.63
N LEU A 257 4.10 -26.41 14.76
CA LEU A 257 4.44 -27.79 15.07
C LEU A 257 3.26 -28.77 14.90
N ALA A 258 2.01 -28.30 14.92
CA ALA A 258 0.84 -29.09 14.56
C ALA A 258 0.84 -29.58 13.14
N ASP A 259 1.30 -28.73 12.23
CA ASP A 259 0.81 -28.74 10.86
C ASP A 259 1.40 -29.96 10.18
N PRO A 260 0.55 -30.94 9.84
CA PRO A 260 1.04 -32.26 9.54
C PRO A 260 1.78 -32.29 8.21
N GLN A 261 1.48 -31.38 7.28
CA GLN A 261 2.00 -31.43 5.90
C GLN A 261 2.43 -30.05 5.40
N VAL A 262 3.72 -29.96 5.08
CA VAL A 262 4.30 -28.91 4.23
C VAL A 262 4.84 -29.65 3.02
N SER A 263 4.58 -29.15 1.81
CA SER A 263 5.12 -29.72 0.59
C SER A 263 6.65 -29.80 0.65
N GLY A 264 7.23 -30.76 -0.06
CA GLY A 264 8.67 -30.96 -0.11
C GLY A 264 9.42 -29.91 -0.94
N ASP A 265 8.72 -28.88 -1.39
CA ASP A 265 9.20 -27.78 -2.23
C ASP A 265 9.61 -26.53 -1.43
N CYS A 266 9.62 -26.61 -0.09
CA CYS A 266 10.12 -25.54 0.77
C CYS A 266 11.54 -25.87 1.27
N GLU A 267 12.52 -25.01 0.96
CA GLU A 267 13.92 -25.20 1.37
C GLU A 267 14.11 -25.06 2.88
N THR A 268 13.39 -24.11 3.49
CA THR A 268 13.43 -23.85 4.93
C THR A 268 12.04 -23.95 5.54
N VAL A 269 11.87 -24.86 6.50
CA VAL A 269 10.64 -25.02 7.28
C VAL A 269 10.91 -24.67 8.74
N ASP A 270 10.48 -23.49 9.17
CA ASP A 270 10.57 -23.02 10.55
C ASP A 270 9.30 -23.42 11.31
N ARG A 271 9.38 -24.51 12.06
CA ARG A 271 8.27 -25.00 12.88
C ARG A 271 8.32 -24.38 14.27
N ARG A 272 7.28 -23.65 14.65
CA ARG A 272 7.20 -22.96 15.95
C ARG A 272 6.10 -23.52 16.84
N PRO A 273 6.31 -23.55 18.17
CA PRO A 273 5.20 -23.68 19.11
C PRO A 273 4.42 -22.36 19.19
N VAL A 274 3.10 -22.45 19.24
CA VAL A 274 2.18 -21.35 19.58
C VAL A 274 1.71 -21.43 21.02
#